data_AF-A0A7Y8KW63-F1
#
_entry.id   AF-A0A7Y8KW63-F1
#
_cell.length_a   1.000
_cell.length_b   1.000
_cell.length_c   1.000
_cell.angle_alpha   90.00
_cell.angle_beta   90.00
_cell.angle_gamma   90.00
#
_symmetry.space_group_name_H-M   'P 1'
#
loop_
_entity.id
_entity.type
_entity.pdbx_description
1 polymer ?
#
loop_
_entity_poly.entity_id
_entity_poly.type
_entity_poly.pdbx_seq_one_letter_code
_entity_poly.pdbx_strand_id
1 'polypeptide(L)'
;QTLVERLGKQIAEQVAQQPQLTILKSMKGVGPGLQAVLASYLAELGQISGKAIASLVGVAPMSHDSGTIRGKRSIHGGRAEIRQV
;
A
#
# COMPACT_ATOMS: atom_id res chain seq x y z
N GLN A 1 2.09 -29.76 11.00
CA GLN A 1 2.31 -28.37 10.56
C GLN A 1 1.55 -27.46 11.51
N THR A 2 2.17 -26.40 12.04
CA THR A 2 1.46 -25.49 12.96
C THR A 2 0.43 -24.65 12.19
N LEU A 3 -0.62 -24.15 12.86
CA LEU A 3 -1.66 -23.34 12.21
C LEU A 3 -1.07 -22.09 11.54
N VAL A 4 -0.09 -21.48 12.19
CA VAL A 4 0.62 -20.28 11.69
C VAL A 4 1.36 -20.59 10.38
N GLU A 5 2.09 -21.70 10.31
CA GLU A 5 2.77 -22.12 9.08
C GLU A 5 1.79 -22.39 7.93
N ARG A 6 0.62 -22.97 8.25
CA ARG A 6 -0.43 -23.22 7.25
C ARG A 6 -0.97 -21.90 6.69
N LEU A 7 -1.34 -20.96 7.57
CA LEU A 7 -1.85 -19.65 7.13
C LEU A 7 -0.79 -18.88 6.34
N GLY A 8 0.47 -18.91 6.76
CA GLY A 8 1.57 -18.28 6.03
C GLY A 8 1.70 -18.80 4.59
N LYS A 9 1.57 -20.12 4.39
CA LYS A 9 1.56 -20.71 3.04
C LYS A 9 0.36 -20.25 2.22
N GLN A 10 -0.85 -20.26 2.79
CA GLN A 10 -2.06 -19.82 2.09
C GLN A 10 -1.98 -18.35 1.66
N ILE A 11 -1.46 -17.47 2.52
CA ILE A 11 -1.25 -16.07 2.18
C ILE A 11 -0.24 -15.94 1.04
N ALA A 12 0.89 -16.64 1.11
CA ALA A 12 1.91 -16.58 0.06
C ALA A 12 1.38 -17.07 -1.30
N GLU A 13 0.57 -18.14 -1.30
CA GLU A 13 -0.11 -18.64 -2.50
C GLU A 13 -1.06 -17.60 -3.10
N GLN A 14 -1.91 -16.97 -2.28
CA GLN A 14 -2.83 -15.93 -2.74
C GLN A 14 -2.10 -14.70 -3.30
N VAL A 15 -1.04 -14.26 -2.62
CA VAL A 15 -0.21 -13.13 -3.07
C VAL A 15 0.48 -13.46 -4.40
N ALA A 16 0.91 -14.70 -4.62
CA ALA A 16 1.53 -15.12 -5.87
C ALA A 16 0.59 -15.07 -7.08
N GLN A 17 -0.74 -15.11 -6.87
CA GLN A 17 -1.73 -14.98 -7.94
C GLN A 17 -1.95 -13.53 -8.41
N GLN A 18 -1.29 -12.54 -7.79
CA GLN A 18 -1.42 -11.13 -8.17
C GLN A 18 -0.23 -10.67 -9.03
N PRO A 19 -0.36 -10.64 -10.37
CA PRO A 19 0.75 -10.34 -11.28
C PRO A 19 1.34 -8.94 -11.07
N GLN A 20 0.51 -7.96 -10.66
CA GLN A 20 0.92 -6.58 -10.41
C GLN A 20 1.94 -6.44 -9.26
N LEU A 21 2.03 -7.42 -8.35
CA LEU A 21 2.99 -7.41 -7.24
C LEU A 21 4.33 -8.06 -7.61
N THR A 22 4.44 -8.69 -8.78
CA THR A 22 5.64 -9.43 -9.19
C THR A 22 6.88 -8.55 -9.22
N ILE A 23 6.75 -7.32 -9.73
CA ILE A 23 7.86 -6.36 -9.83
C ILE A 23 8.33 -5.93 -8.44
N LEU A 24 7.44 -5.85 -7.45
CA LEU A 24 7.81 -5.42 -6.10
C LEU A 24 8.74 -6.43 -5.41
N LYS A 25 8.69 -7.72 -5.78
CA LYS A 25 9.56 -8.76 -5.21
C LYS A 25 11.04 -8.53 -5.52
N SER A 26 11.38 -7.79 -6.59
CA SER A 26 12.78 -7.47 -6.91
C SER A 26 13.31 -6.26 -6.15
N MET A 27 12.43 -5.49 -5.50
CA MET A 27 12.81 -4.29 -4.76
C MET A 27 13.39 -4.65 -3.39
N LYS A 28 14.57 -4.10 -3.08
CA LYS A 28 15.18 -4.22 -1.75
C LYS A 28 14.24 -3.64 -0.69
N GLY A 29 13.96 -4.42 0.34
CA GLY A 29 13.09 -4.02 1.46
C GLY A 29 11.64 -4.51 1.35
N VAL A 30 11.25 -5.15 0.25
CA VAL A 30 9.90 -5.72 0.09
C VAL A 30 9.85 -7.17 0.61
N GLY A 31 9.41 -7.34 1.86
CA GLY A 31 9.22 -8.65 2.49
C GLY A 31 7.80 -9.24 2.31
N PRO A 32 7.57 -10.49 2.74
CA PRO A 32 6.27 -11.17 2.63
C PRO A 32 5.13 -10.43 3.35
N GLY A 33 5.41 -9.79 4.49
CA GLY A 33 4.43 -9.01 5.24
C GLY A 33 3.92 -7.81 4.45
N LEU A 34 4.82 -7.00 3.89
CA LEU A 34 4.46 -5.87 3.04
C LEU A 34 3.68 -6.33 1.79
N GLN A 35 4.09 -7.43 1.17
CA GLN A 35 3.39 -7.99 0.01
C GLN A 35 1.95 -8.39 0.36
N ALA A 36 1.72 -9.03 1.52
CA ALA A 36 0.39 -9.38 1.97
C ALA A 36 -0.48 -8.15 2.25
N VAL A 37 0.10 -7.10 2.83
CA VAL A 37 -0.61 -5.83 3.07
C VAL A 37 -1.00 -5.16 1.75
N LEU A 38 -0.07 -5.05 0.80
CA LEU A 38 -0.37 -4.45 -0.50
C LEU A 38 -1.41 -5.28 -1.28
N ALA A 39 -1.33 -6.61 -1.22
CA ALA A 39 -2.28 -7.51 -1.86
C ALA A 39 -3.72 -7.40 -1.31
N SER A 40 -3.85 -7.06 -0.03
CA SER A 40 -5.14 -6.97 0.66
C SER A 40 -5.72 -5.56 0.66
N TYR A 41 -4.88 -4.55 0.90
CA TYR A 41 -5.30 -3.15 1.07
C TYR A 41 -5.09 -2.29 -0.18
N LEU A 42 -4.52 -2.78 -1.29
CA LEU A 42 -4.20 -1.93 -2.44
C LEU A 42 -4.37 -2.66 -3.79
N ALA A 43 -5.58 -3.10 -4.08
CA ALA A 43 -5.92 -3.79 -5.34
C ALA A 43 -5.74 -2.90 -6.60
N GLU A 44 -5.77 -1.58 -6.44
CA GLU A 44 -5.65 -0.59 -7.52
C GLU A 44 -4.20 -0.38 -7.99
N LEU A 45 -3.22 -0.99 -7.31
CA LEU A 45 -1.80 -0.81 -7.60
C LEU A 45 -1.46 -1.27 -9.02
N GLY A 46 -0.85 -0.39 -9.80
CA GLY A 46 -0.54 -0.63 -11.22
C GLY A 46 -1.70 -0.40 -12.18
N GLN A 47 -2.92 -0.12 -11.69
CA GLN A 47 -4.09 0.19 -12.52
C GLN A 47 -4.35 1.71 -12.61
N ILE A 48 -4.05 2.45 -11.53
CA ILE A 48 -4.23 3.90 -11.47
C ILE A 48 -2.87 4.62 -11.42
N SER A 49 -2.89 5.95 -11.65
CA SER A 49 -1.67 6.75 -11.64
C SER A 49 -0.97 6.73 -10.27
N GLY A 50 0.36 6.88 -10.28
CA GLY A 50 1.16 6.95 -9.05
C GLY A 50 0.73 8.08 -8.10
N LYS A 51 0.24 9.21 -8.63
CA LYS A 51 -0.31 10.30 -7.80
C LYS A 51 -1.59 9.89 -7.08
N ALA A 52 -2.47 9.16 -7.76
CA ALA A 52 -3.71 8.66 -7.17
C ALA A 52 -3.41 7.61 -6.09
N ILE A 53 -2.46 6.69 -6.34
CA ILE A 53 -1.98 5.75 -5.31
C ILE A 53 -1.39 6.49 -4.13
N ALA A 54 -0.51 7.47 -4.34
CA ALA A 54 0.14 8.21 -3.27
C ALA A 54 -0.88 8.96 -2.38
N SER A 55 -1.93 9.52 -2.98
CA SER A 55 -3.04 10.13 -2.25
C SER A 55 -3.85 9.09 -1.48
N LEU A 56 -4.18 7.96 -2.11
CA LEU A 56 -5.00 6.89 -1.53
C LEU A 56 -4.31 6.17 -0.37
N VAL A 57 -2.99 5.95 -0.46
CA VAL A 57 -2.16 5.41 0.64
C VAL A 57 -1.91 6.45 1.74
N GLY A 58 -2.16 7.74 1.45
CA GLY A 58 -1.95 8.83 2.41
C GLY A 58 -0.48 9.17 2.63
N VAL A 59 0.33 9.12 1.56
CA VAL A 59 1.74 9.57 1.53
C VAL A 59 1.93 10.85 0.72
N ALA A 60 0.94 11.26 -0.07
CA ALA A 60 0.96 12.54 -0.78
C ALA A 60 0.53 13.71 0.13
N PRO A 61 1.30 14.82 0.20
CA PRO A 61 0.87 16.03 0.88
C PRO A 61 -0.33 16.67 0.18
N MET A 62 -1.34 17.04 0.96
CA MET A 62 -2.57 17.65 0.47
C MET A 62 -2.61 19.15 0.80
N SER A 63 -3.26 19.94 -0.07
CA SER A 63 -3.47 21.37 0.17
C SER A 63 -4.51 21.57 1.28
N HIS A 64 -4.20 22.44 2.22
CA HIS A 64 -5.10 22.85 3.31
C HIS A 64 -5.44 24.35 3.16
N ASP A 65 -5.82 24.72 1.93
CA ASP A 65 -6.09 26.09 1.53
C ASP A 65 -7.61 26.31 1.50
N SER A 66 -8.09 27.46 2.01
CA SER A 66 -9.51 27.81 1.98
C SER A 66 -9.69 29.31 1.77
N GLY A 67 -10.28 29.69 0.64
CA GLY A 67 -10.50 31.11 0.29
C GLY A 67 -9.24 31.95 0.42
N THR A 68 -9.14 32.72 1.51
CA THR A 68 -8.01 33.61 1.84
C THR A 68 -6.88 32.94 2.61
N ILE A 69 -7.08 31.74 3.15
CA ILE A 69 -6.09 31.02 3.95
C ILE A 69 -5.24 30.13 3.04
N ARG A 70 -3.91 30.26 3.17
CA ARG A 70 -2.95 29.27 2.67
C ARG A 70 -2.34 28.50 3.83
N GLY A 71 -2.73 27.24 3.96
CA GLY A 71 -2.31 26.36 5.05
C GLY A 71 -1.02 25.61 4.73
N LYS A 72 -0.38 25.07 5.77
CA LYS A 72 0.76 24.16 5.59
C LYS A 72 0.28 22.85 4.97
N ARG A 73 0.89 22.46 3.85
CA ARG A 73 0.64 21.15 3.23
C ARG A 73 1.12 20.03 4.13
N SER A 74 0.27 19.03 4.32
CA SER A 74 0.56 17.86 5.15
C SER A 74 -0.15 16.63 4.61
N ILE A 75 0.31 15.45 4.99
CA ILE A 75 -0.41 14.20 4.73
C ILE A 75 -1.58 14.10 5.72
N HIS A 76 -2.75 13.68 5.25
CA HIS A 76 -3.87 13.35 6.13
C HIS A 76 -4.78 12.32 5.46
N GLY A 77 -5.46 11.51 6.27
CA GLY A 77 -6.32 10.42 5.78
C GLY A 77 -5.55 9.30 5.06
N GLY A 78 -6.17 8.78 4.00
CA GLY A 78 -5.71 7.62 3.22
C GLY A 78 -5.86 6.28 3.94
N ARG A 79 -5.35 5.22 3.33
CA ARG A 79 -5.19 3.88 3.91
C ARG A 79 -3.94 3.86 4.80
N ALA A 80 -4.06 4.51 5.96
CA ALA A 80 -2.96 4.76 6.88
C ALA A 80 -2.25 3.47 7.33
N GLU A 81 -2.96 2.34 7.35
CA GLU A 81 -2.42 1.03 7.70
C GLU A 81 -1.24 0.65 6.81
N ILE A 82 -1.27 1.03 5.52
CA ILE A 82 -0.21 0.69 4.55
C ILE A 82 1.10 1.43 4.86
N ARG A 83 1.02 2.69 5.32
CA ARG A 83 2.22 3.51 5.60
C ARG A 83 2.84 3.27 6.97
N GLN A 84 2.27 2.38 7.79
CA GLN A 84 2.76 2.05 9.14
C GLN A 84 3.46 0.68 9.21
N VAL A 85 3.64 0.03 8.05
CA VAL A 85 4.24 -1.31 7.90
C VAL A 85 5.73 -1.22 7.65
#